data_AF-A0A352IXF8-F1
#
_entry.id   AF-A0A352IXF8-F1
#
_cell.length_a   1.000
_cell.length_b   1.000
_cell.length_c   1.000
_cell.angle_alpha   90.00
_cell.angle_beta   90.00
_cell.angle_gamma   90.00
#
_symmetry.space_group_name_H-M   'P 1'
#
loop_
_entity.id
_entity.type
_entity.pdbx_description
1 polymer ?
#
loop_
_entity_poly.entity_id
_entity_poly.type
_entity_poly.pdbx_seq_one_letter_code
_entity_poly.pdbx_strand_id
1 'polypeptide(L)'
;MKLNRFYRDELSFLRLQGREFADAHPQLTRFLSEQSTDPDVERLLEGFAFLTGKLREKVEDEFPEITHSLLNMLWPNYLRP
;
A
#
# COMPACT_ATOMS: atom_id res chain seq x y z
N MET A 1 -1.01 -12.15 -11.10
CA MET A 1 -1.81 -11.99 -9.86
C MET A 1 -1.72 -10.54 -9.40
N LYS A 2 -2.86 -9.85 -9.20
CA LYS A 2 -2.93 -8.44 -8.76
C LYS A 2 -2.12 -8.20 -7.47
N LEU A 3 -2.29 -9.05 -6.47
CA LEU A 3 -1.56 -9.00 -5.20
C LEU A 3 -0.02 -8.93 -5.32
N ASN A 4 0.60 -9.60 -6.31
CA ASN A 4 2.06 -9.54 -6.48
C ASN A 4 2.52 -8.12 -6.83
N ARG A 5 1.74 -7.40 -7.65
CA ARG A 5 2.01 -6.01 -7.99
C ARG A 5 1.90 -5.12 -6.76
N PHE A 6 0.78 -5.19 -6.03
CA PHE A 6 0.59 -4.40 -4.81
C PHE A 6 1.67 -4.66 -3.76
N TYR A 7 2.04 -5.92 -3.56
CA TYR A 7 3.14 -6.28 -2.66
C TYR A 7 4.47 -5.60 -3.05
N ARG A 8 4.86 -5.68 -4.34
CA ARG A 8 6.12 -5.08 -4.81
C ARG A 8 6.08 -3.56 -4.76
N ASP A 9 4.93 -2.98 -5.08
CA ASP A 9 4.70 -1.54 -5.01
C ASP A 9 4.83 -1.06 -3.55
N GLU A 10 4.16 -1.71 -2.61
CA GLU A 10 4.24 -1.33 -1.18
C GLU A 10 5.61 -1.58 -0.56
N LEU A 11 6.30 -2.65 -0.95
CA LEU A 11 7.67 -2.90 -0.48
C LEU A 11 8.64 -1.81 -0.97
N SER A 12 8.45 -1.35 -2.21
CA SER A 12 9.26 -0.28 -2.79
C SER A 12 8.94 1.06 -2.13
N PHE A 13 7.66 1.34 -1.93
CA PHE A 13 7.16 2.54 -1.25
C PHE A 13 7.69 2.62 0.19
N LEU A 14 7.60 1.54 0.94
CA LEU A 14 8.09 1.45 2.31
C LEU A 14 9.59 1.77 2.41
N ARG A 15 10.40 1.25 1.47
CA ARG A 15 11.84 1.54 1.43
C ARG A 15 12.15 2.99 1.10
N LEU A 16 11.40 3.58 0.16
CA LEU A 16 11.55 4.99 -0.19
C LEU A 16 11.19 5.90 1.00
N GLN A 17 10.03 5.66 1.60
CA GLN A 17 9.56 6.42 2.77
C GLN A 17 10.47 6.22 3.99
N GLY A 18 10.99 5.01 4.20
CA GLY A 18 11.94 4.72 5.27
C GLY A 18 13.22 5.56 5.16
N ARG A 19 13.72 5.74 3.93
CA ARG A 19 14.87 6.62 3.65
C ARG A 19 14.56 8.08 3.92
N GLU A 20 13.48 8.60 3.35
CA GLU A 20 13.07 10.00 3.55
C GLU A 20 12.85 10.32 5.05
N PHE A 21 12.23 9.39 5.78
CA PHE A 21 12.03 9.51 7.22
C PHE A 21 13.34 9.47 8.01
N ALA A 22 14.27 8.61 7.61
CA ALA A 22 15.59 8.52 8.23
C ALA A 22 16.44 9.78 8.01
N ASP A 23 16.33 10.40 6.83
CA ASP A 23 17.00 11.67 6.52
C ASP A 23 16.45 12.81 7.39
N ALA A 24 15.13 12.81 7.64
CA ALA A 24 14.48 13.78 8.52
C ALA A 24 14.74 13.53 10.02
N HIS A 25 15.00 12.28 10.41
CA HIS A 25 15.18 11.86 11.80
C HIS A 25 16.46 11.04 12.01
N PRO A 26 17.63 11.71 12.17
CA PRO A 26 18.93 11.05 12.26
C PRO A 26 19.04 10.00 13.39
N GLN A 27 18.26 10.16 14.46
CA GLN A 27 18.21 9.19 15.56
C GLN A 27 17.56 7.84 15.18
N LEU A 28 16.77 7.79 14.10
CA LEU A 28 16.00 6.63 13.67
C LEU A 28 16.56 5.98 12.40
N THR A 29 17.62 6.56 11.82
CA THR A 29 18.30 6.08 10.60
C THR A 29 18.69 4.61 10.69
N ARG A 30 19.10 4.13 11.88
CA ARG A 30 19.49 2.74 12.12
C ARG A 30 18.38 1.71 11.84
N PHE A 31 17.11 2.13 11.88
CA PHE A 31 15.97 1.22 11.75
C PHE A 31 15.32 1.24 10.36
N LEU A 32 15.44 2.35 9.62
CA LEU A 32 14.64 2.62 8.41
C LEU A 32 15.44 3.09 7.19
N SER A 33 16.70 3.50 7.36
CA SER A 33 17.47 4.18 6.29
C SER A 33 18.09 3.25 5.26
N GLU A 34 18.58 2.09 5.69
CA GLU A 34 19.33 1.16 4.84
C GLU A 34 18.68 -0.21 4.88
N GLN A 35 18.92 -1.02 3.83
CA GLN A 35 18.59 -2.44 3.85
C GLN A 35 19.17 -3.02 5.13
N SER A 36 18.26 -3.45 6.01
CA SER A 36 18.66 -4.01 7.29
C SER A 36 19.57 -5.20 7.00
N THR A 37 20.75 -5.24 7.62
CA THR A 37 21.63 -6.41 7.53
C THR A 37 21.02 -7.61 8.26
N ASP A 38 19.99 -7.39 9.08
CA ASP A 38 19.25 -8.43 9.79
C ASP A 38 18.14 -9.03 8.89
N PRO A 39 18.23 -10.33 8.54
CA PRO A 39 17.23 -11.03 7.74
C PRO A 39 15.83 -11.06 8.39
N ASP A 40 15.73 -11.05 9.71
CA ASP A 40 14.44 -11.12 10.40
C ASP A 40 13.69 -9.79 10.30
N VAL A 41 14.42 -8.67 10.30
CA VAL A 41 13.85 -7.34 10.04
C VAL A 41 13.35 -7.24 8.60
N GLU A 42 14.14 -7.66 7.60
CA GLU A 42 13.67 -7.67 6.19
C GLU A 42 12.40 -8.51 6.04
N ARG A 43 12.32 -9.70 6.68
CA ARG A 43 11.10 -10.53 6.66
C ARG A 43 9.90 -9.83 7.28
N LEU A 44 10.09 -9.06 8.36
CA LEU A 44 9.01 -8.27 8.95
C LEU A 44 8.53 -7.17 8.01
N LEU A 45 9.45 -6.48 7.33
CA LEU A 45 9.11 -5.44 6.35
C LEU A 45 8.41 -6.03 5.12
N GLU A 46 8.84 -7.19 4.64
CA GLU A 46 8.15 -7.95 3.58
C GLU A 46 6.75 -8.39 4.04
N GLY A 47 6.61 -8.91 5.26
CA GLY A 47 5.31 -9.27 5.83
C GLY A 47 4.37 -8.06 5.95
N PHE A 48 4.90 -6.91 6.35
CA PHE A 48 4.14 -5.66 6.43
C PHE A 48 3.72 -5.16 5.04
N ALA A 49 4.61 -5.19 4.06
CA ALA A 49 4.29 -4.86 2.66
C ALA A 49 3.24 -5.80 2.07
N PHE A 50 3.26 -7.08 2.45
CA PHE A 50 2.25 -8.05 2.04
C PHE A 50 0.86 -7.73 2.62
N LEU A 51 0.79 -7.41 3.91
CA LEU A 51 -0.47 -7.05 4.57
C LEU A 51 -1.06 -5.75 4.03
N THR A 52 -0.23 -4.72 3.87
CA THR A 52 -0.64 -3.42 3.33
C THR A 52 -1.01 -3.50 1.84
N GLY A 53 -0.27 -4.28 1.05
CA GLY A 53 -0.61 -4.56 -0.35
C GLY A 53 -1.96 -5.25 -0.49
N LYS A 54 -2.27 -6.22 0.38
CA LYS A 54 -3.59 -6.88 0.43
C LYS A 54 -4.71 -5.94 0.88
N LEU A 55 -4.44 -5.06 1.84
CA LEU A 55 -5.39 -4.03 2.26
C LEU A 55 -5.71 -3.09 1.09
N ARG A 56 -4.70 -2.62 0.38
CA ARG A 56 -4.86 -1.74 -0.78
C ARG A 56 -5.63 -2.42 -1.92
N GLU A 57 -5.31 -3.68 -2.22
CA GLU A 57 -6.06 -4.48 -3.20
C GLU A 57 -7.56 -4.53 -2.83
N LYS A 58 -7.87 -4.83 -1.57
CA LYS A 58 -9.25 -4.88 -1.08
C LYS A 58 -9.96 -3.53 -1.18
N VAL A 59 -9.29 -2.44 -0.80
CA VAL A 59 -9.85 -1.08 -0.90
C VAL A 59 -10.12 -0.71 -2.36
N GLU A 60 -9.17 -0.95 -3.26
CA GLU A 60 -9.34 -0.65 -4.69
C GLU A 60 -10.46 -1.49 -5.33
N ASP A 61 -10.68 -2.73 -4.88
CA ASP A 61 -11.78 -3.57 -5.37
C ASP A 61 -13.16 -3.13 -4.79
N GLU A 62 -13.23 -2.52 -3.60
CA GLU A 62 -14.50 -2.05 -2.98
C GLU A 62 -14.92 -0.62 -3.43
N PHE A 63 -13.98 0.22 -3.86
CA PHE A 63 -14.25 1.59 -4.33
C PHE A 63 -15.27 1.70 -5.50
N PRO A 64 -15.23 0.82 -6.52
CA PRO A 64 -16.21 0.80 -7.59
C PRO A 64 -17.63 0.64 -7.08
N GLU A 65 -17.89 -0.19 -6.06
CA GLU A 65 -19.25 -0.40 -5.55
C GLU A 65 -19.82 0.88 -4.94
N ILE A 66 -19.00 1.65 -4.23
CA ILE A 66 -19.40 2.92 -3.61
C ILE A 66 -19.75 3.94 -4.70
N THR A 67 -18.87 4.11 -5.68
CA THR A 67 -19.10 5.08 -6.77
C THR A 67 -20.32 4.73 -7.61
N HIS A 68 -20.56 3.45 -7.93
CA HIS A 68 -21.76 3.01 -8.63
C HIS A 68 -23.04 3.22 -7.82
N SER A 69 -23.02 2.96 -6.51
CA SER A 69 -24.15 3.19 -5.62
C SER A 69 -24.51 4.68 -5.54
N LEU A 70 -23.51 5.56 -5.41
CA LEU A 70 -23.69 7.01 -5.39
C LEU A 70 -24.20 7.56 -6.73
N LEU A 71 -23.66 7.07 -7.85
CA LEU A 71 -24.13 7.43 -9.20
C LEU A 71 -25.59 7.00 -9.44
N ASN A 72 -25.99 5.82 -8.97
CA ASN A 72 -27.38 5.36 -9.04
C ASN A 72 -28.32 6.26 -8.23
N MET A 73 -27.87 6.77 -7.07
CA MET A 73 -28.68 7.67 -6.24
C MET A 73 -28.82 9.07 -6.84
N LEU A 74 -27.75 9.60 -7.46
CA LEU A 74 -27.73 10.96 -8.02
C LEU A 74 -28.29 11.03 -9.44
N TRP A 75 -28.06 10.01 -10.26
CA TRP A 75 -28.51 9.95 -11.66
C TRP A 75 -28.97 8.54 -12.07
N PRO A 76 -30.18 8.11 -11.63
CA PRO A 76 -30.70 6.76 -11.89
C PRO A 76 -30.94 6.44 -13.38
N ASN A 77 -30.90 7.43 -14.28
CA ASN A 77 -31.19 7.27 -15.70
C ASN A 77 -29.95 7.12 -16.60
N TYR A 78 -28.73 7.26 -16.08
CA TYR A 78 -27.50 7.22 -16.90
C TYR A 78 -26.90 5.80 -17.03
N LEU A 79 -27.35 4.84 -16.22
CA LEU A 79 -26.89 3.45 -16.20
C LEU A 79 -27.89 2.44 -16.79
N ARG A 80 -28.93 2.91 -17.50
CA ARG A 80 -29.75 2.00 -18.32
C ARG A 80 -28.97 1.64 -19.58
N PRO A 81 -28.99 0.36 -20.02
CA PRO A 81 -28.28 -0.09 -21.20
C PRO A 81 -28.66 0.69 -22.46
#